data_AF-K3WJ33-F1
#
_entry.id   AF-K3WJ33-F1
#
_cell.length_a   1.000
_cell.length_b   1.000
_cell.length_c   1.000
_cell.angle_alpha   90.00
_cell.angle_beta   90.00
_cell.angle_gamma   90.00
#
_symmetry.space_group_name_H-M   'P 1'
#
loop_
_entity.id
_entity.type
_entity.pdbx_description
1 polymer ?
#
loop_
_entity_poly.entity_id
_entity_poly.type
_entity_poly.pdbx_seq_one_letter_code
_entity_poly.pdbx_strand_id
1 'polypeptide(L)'
;MILFVVMFSNYRLGRIWVGDAFVAISSKLWLRSLVVLLSWYLDGFFSLKEFVLYNGNELLAERQSNTYTSIMKADLQLLYLSLVGIIGNVCQERIDPTLAMLLFNIAFEERLVITRMFPDMAKTLEGLATSDYLLGINRLDPSLPEVSPLRVWTAHKLSNPSKSAYAATLLPVFSTLVFVLVYVALRKTFQYFHPDLAHQWTMSTSSARSSLSSHFSSRNSEVDRPKLTQFEIASGIELRARFGIVTDYDNYVHIKGMKFASADGVHTSGFVIANSKFLIQTSDLIPILLINTTCMRYKNVYVYEVDGNKVKETAQLIYPGAIPYSDMFPLNLQILV
;
A
#
# COMPACT_ATOMS: atom_id res chain seq x y z
N MET A 1 -8.56 7.15 9.89
CA MET A 1 -9.66 8.05 10.32
C MET A 1 -11.00 7.54 9.83
N ILE A 2 -11.33 7.54 8.53
CA ILE A 2 -12.67 7.12 8.06
C ILE A 2 -12.98 5.65 8.37
N LEU A 3 -12.04 4.73 8.13
CA LEU A 3 -12.19 3.31 8.51
C LEU A 3 -12.53 3.14 9.99
N PHE A 4 -11.89 3.90 10.88
CA PHE A 4 -12.15 3.81 12.31
C PHE A 4 -13.58 4.24 12.68
N VAL A 5 -14.09 5.29 12.03
CA VAL A 5 -15.49 5.72 12.22
C VAL A 5 -16.46 4.64 11.76
N VAL A 6 -16.19 4.01 10.60
CA VAL A 6 -17.01 2.90 10.08
C VAL A 6 -16.95 1.68 11.01
N MET A 7 -15.77 1.31 11.50
CA MET A 7 -15.60 0.23 12.48
C MET A 7 -16.35 0.52 13.77
N PHE A 8 -16.23 1.75 14.30
CA PHE A 8 -16.90 2.16 15.53
C PHE A 8 -18.42 2.19 15.39
N SER A 9 -18.94 2.64 14.25
CA SER A 9 -20.38 2.64 13.99
C SER A 9 -20.93 1.22 13.89
N ASN A 10 -20.24 0.32 13.18
CA ASN A 10 -20.61 -1.10 13.13
C ASN A 10 -20.52 -1.79 14.49
N TYR A 11 -19.50 -1.47 15.29
CA TYR A 11 -19.35 -1.98 16.65
C TYR A 11 -20.53 -1.56 17.54
N ARG A 12 -21.00 -0.31 17.45
CA ARG A 12 -22.22 0.15 18.15
C ARG A 12 -23.48 -0.59 17.72
N LEU A 13 -23.51 -1.12 16.50
CA LEU A 13 -24.60 -1.96 15.97
C LEU A 13 -24.42 -3.45 16.30
N GLY A 14 -23.41 -3.82 17.10
CA GLY A 14 -23.13 -5.20 17.51
C GLY A 14 -22.47 -6.05 16.42
N ARG A 15 -21.92 -5.43 15.37
CA ARG A 15 -21.25 -6.13 14.25
C ARG A 15 -19.77 -5.80 14.26
N ILE A 16 -18.92 -6.83 14.27
CA ILE A 16 -17.48 -6.67 14.12
C ILE A 16 -17.15 -6.75 12.63
N TRP A 17 -16.67 -5.64 12.07
CA TRP A 17 -16.21 -5.56 10.70
C TRP A 17 -14.92 -4.73 10.64
N VAL A 18 -13.92 -5.22 9.90
CA VAL A 18 -12.63 -4.57 9.70
C VAL A 18 -12.35 -4.55 8.20
N GLY A 19 -12.48 -3.39 7.58
CA GLY A 19 -12.22 -3.25 6.15
C GLY A 19 -10.75 -3.05 5.80
N ASP A 20 -10.47 -3.09 4.50
CA ASP A 20 -9.13 -2.81 3.97
C ASP A 20 -8.68 -1.37 4.25
N ALA A 21 -7.64 -1.21 5.07
CA ALA A 21 -6.99 0.08 5.28
C ALA A 21 -6.09 0.48 4.10
N PHE A 22 -5.64 -0.49 3.30
CA PHE A 22 -4.62 -0.27 2.26
C PHE A 22 -5.16 0.35 1.00
N VAL A 23 -6.44 0.16 0.64
CA VAL A 23 -7.09 0.88 -0.48
C VAL A 23 -6.89 2.40 -0.38
N ALA A 24 -7.10 2.98 0.79
CA ALA A 24 -6.96 4.42 0.99
C ALA A 24 -5.50 4.88 0.84
N ILE A 25 -4.56 4.01 1.22
CA ILE A 25 -3.12 4.28 1.18
C ILE A 25 -2.59 4.13 -0.27
N SER A 26 -3.01 3.07 -0.96
CA SER A 26 -2.56 2.65 -2.29
C SER A 26 -2.76 3.75 -3.34
N SER A 27 -3.93 4.40 -3.35
CA SER A 27 -4.25 5.46 -4.32
C SER A 27 -3.31 6.69 -4.28
N LYS A 28 -2.74 7.00 -3.10
CA LYS A 28 -1.86 8.16 -2.89
C LYS A 28 -0.40 7.76 -2.65
N LEU A 29 -0.09 6.48 -2.76
CA LEU A 29 1.21 5.93 -2.42
C LEU A 29 2.33 6.49 -3.30
N TRP A 30 2.06 6.63 -4.61
CA TRP A 30 3.00 7.21 -5.57
C TRP A 30 3.33 8.68 -5.24
N LEU A 31 2.34 9.48 -4.84
CA LEU A 31 2.54 10.89 -4.48
C LEU A 31 3.38 11.00 -3.21
N ARG A 32 3.11 10.15 -2.21
CA ARG A 32 3.92 10.12 -0.99
C ARG A 32 5.37 9.70 -1.29
N SER A 33 5.55 8.70 -2.15
CA SER A 33 6.87 8.25 -2.63
C SER A 33 7.62 9.39 -3.33
N LEU A 34 6.93 10.21 -4.13
CA LEU A 34 7.53 11.36 -4.80
C LEU A 34 7.95 12.46 -3.80
N VAL A 35 7.17 12.68 -2.74
CA VAL A 35 7.54 13.63 -1.67
C VAL A 35 8.81 13.17 -0.93
N VAL A 36 8.97 11.86 -0.68
CA VAL A 36 10.20 11.32 -0.09
C VAL A 36 11.41 11.54 -1.00
N LEU A 37 11.29 11.27 -2.30
CA LEU A 37 12.36 11.54 -3.27
C LEU A 37 12.71 13.03 -3.34
N LEU A 38 11.71 13.91 -3.29
CA LEU A 38 11.93 15.36 -3.24
C LEU A 38 12.64 15.76 -1.93
N SER A 39 12.26 15.16 -0.80
CA SER A 39 12.92 15.40 0.49
C SER A 39 14.40 15.02 0.43
N TRP A 40 14.74 13.85 -0.13
CA TRP A 40 16.13 13.43 -0.31
C TRP A 40 16.90 14.35 -1.24
N TYR A 41 16.26 14.86 -2.30
CA TYR A 41 16.88 15.82 -3.20
C TYR A 41 17.20 17.14 -2.50
N LEU A 42 16.27 17.68 -1.71
CA LEU A 42 16.45 18.91 -0.94
C LEU A 42 17.51 18.76 0.16
N ASP A 43 17.61 17.57 0.77
CA ASP A 43 18.62 17.19 1.76
C ASP A 43 20.01 16.93 1.14
N GLY A 44 20.18 17.07 -0.17
CA GLY A 44 21.44 16.77 -0.85
C GLY A 44 21.87 15.30 -0.70
N PHE A 45 20.88 14.41 -0.51
CA PHE A 45 21.01 12.99 -0.20
C PHE A 45 21.80 12.68 1.08
N PHE A 46 21.85 13.61 2.04
CA PHE A 46 22.61 13.41 3.28
C PHE A 46 22.15 12.16 4.03
N SER A 47 20.85 12.00 4.23
CA SER A 47 20.26 10.82 4.89
C SER A 47 20.66 9.49 4.23
N LEU A 48 20.72 9.48 2.89
CA LEU A 48 21.14 8.29 2.13
C LEU A 48 22.65 8.04 2.24
N LYS A 49 23.48 9.09 2.24
CA LYS A 49 24.94 8.97 2.42
C LYS A 49 25.28 8.41 3.79
N GLU A 50 24.63 8.92 4.83
CA GLU A 50 24.79 8.43 6.19
C GLU A 50 24.45 6.94 6.28
N PHE A 51 23.33 6.53 5.67
CA PHE A 51 22.92 5.14 5.65
C PHE A 51 23.88 4.21 4.91
N VAL A 52 24.46 4.66 3.79
CA VAL A 52 25.50 3.90 3.05
C VAL A 52 26.74 3.70 3.91
N LEU A 53 27.20 4.76 4.57
CA LEU A 53 28.37 4.71 5.44
C LEU A 53 28.12 3.82 6.67
N TYR A 54 26.93 3.93 7.27
CA TYR A 54 26.49 3.10 8.38
C TYR A 54 26.56 1.61 8.02
N ASN A 55 26.00 1.20 6.88
CA ASN A 55 26.07 -0.21 6.46
C ASN A 55 27.51 -0.68 6.19
N GLY A 56 28.38 0.18 5.65
CA GLY A 56 29.80 -0.15 5.47
C GLY A 56 30.54 -0.36 6.80
N ASN A 57 30.27 0.47 7.81
CA ASN A 57 30.85 0.31 9.15
C ASN A 57 30.35 -0.94 9.86
N GLU A 58 29.06 -1.25 9.74
CA GLU A 58 28.46 -2.49 10.28
C GLU A 58 29.03 -3.75 9.61
N LEU A 59 29.35 -3.71 8.31
CA LEU A 59 30.00 -4.82 7.62
C LEU A 59 31.41 -5.10 8.14
N LEU A 60 32.19 -4.04 8.40
CA LEU A 60 33.53 -4.14 8.97
C LEU A 60 33.52 -4.68 10.41
N ALA A 61 32.41 -4.55 11.15
CA ALA A 61 32.27 -4.95 12.56
C ALA A 61 33.32 -4.36 13.54
N GLU A 62 34.17 -3.44 13.07
CA GLU A 62 35.20 -2.77 13.86
C GLU A 62 34.69 -1.50 14.53
N ARG A 63 33.57 -0.92 14.05
CA ARG A 63 33.15 0.45 14.39
C ARG A 63 31.64 0.51 14.62
N GLN A 64 31.24 1.06 15.76
CA GLN A 64 29.84 1.35 16.06
C GLN A 64 29.49 2.76 15.57
N SER A 65 28.58 2.85 14.60
CA SER A 65 28.01 4.10 14.13
C SER A 65 26.54 4.12 14.52
N ASN A 66 26.08 5.18 15.20
CA ASN A 66 24.68 5.30 15.59
C ASN A 66 23.93 6.11 14.53
N THR A 67 23.07 5.46 13.77
CA THR A 67 22.17 6.11 12.80
C THR A 67 20.72 5.74 13.10
N TYR A 68 19.79 6.66 12.82
CA TYR A 68 18.35 6.42 12.95
C TYR A 68 17.81 5.58 11.78
N THR A 69 18.05 4.27 11.84
CA THR A 69 17.62 3.32 10.81
C THR A 69 16.11 3.29 10.61
N SER A 70 15.31 3.68 11.61
CA SER A 70 13.85 3.74 11.53
C SER A 70 13.33 4.74 10.49
N ILE A 71 14.01 5.88 10.33
CA ILE A 71 13.63 6.91 9.35
C ILE A 71 13.88 6.38 7.94
N MET A 72 15.08 5.83 7.71
CA MET A 72 15.44 5.24 6.42
C MET A 72 14.56 4.04 6.08
N LYS A 73 14.21 3.22 7.08
CA LYS A 73 13.26 2.10 6.92
C LYS A 73 11.92 2.59 6.42
N ALA A 74 11.37 3.65 7.02
CA ALA A 74 10.07 4.20 6.62
C ALA A 74 10.09 4.76 5.18
N ASP A 75 11.14 5.50 4.82
CA ASP A 75 11.32 6.06 3.48
C ASP A 75 11.43 4.94 2.43
N LEU A 76 12.32 3.97 2.66
CA LEU A 76 12.53 2.85 1.76
C LEU A 76 11.30 1.95 1.66
N GLN A 77 10.55 1.75 2.75
CA GLN A 77 9.30 0.99 2.74
C GLN A 77 8.27 1.64 1.83
N LEU A 78 8.17 2.97 1.86
CA LEU A 78 7.24 3.71 1.02
C LEU A 78 7.61 3.59 -0.47
N LEU A 79 8.91 3.71 -0.79
CA LEU A 79 9.42 3.48 -2.15
C LEU A 79 9.19 2.03 -2.60
N TYR A 80 9.37 1.06 -1.70
CA TYR A 80 9.16 -0.35 -2.00
C TYR A 80 7.69 -0.65 -2.32
N LEU A 81 6.78 -0.18 -1.46
CA LEU A 81 5.36 -0.36 -1.68
C LEU A 81 4.91 0.37 -2.96
N SER A 82 5.46 1.54 -3.28
CA SER A 82 5.10 2.23 -4.53
C SER A 82 5.52 1.43 -5.77
N LEU A 83 6.70 0.81 -5.76
CA LEU A 83 7.15 -0.10 -6.81
C LEU A 83 6.27 -1.34 -6.93
N VAL A 84 5.93 -1.99 -5.82
CA VAL A 84 5.00 -3.13 -5.80
C VAL A 84 3.62 -2.74 -6.35
N GLY A 85 3.12 -1.54 -6.00
CA GLY A 85 1.88 -0.99 -6.55
C GLY A 85 1.94 -0.79 -8.06
N ILE A 86 3.06 -0.28 -8.59
CA ILE A 86 3.29 -0.14 -10.04
C ILE A 86 3.31 -1.52 -10.70
N ILE A 87 4.03 -2.49 -10.14
CA ILE A 87 4.08 -3.87 -10.65
C ILE A 87 2.68 -4.46 -10.71
N GLY A 88 1.89 -4.37 -9.64
CA GLY A 88 0.52 -4.89 -9.63
C GLY A 88 -0.38 -4.18 -10.65
N ASN A 89 -0.25 -2.88 -10.83
CA ASN A 89 -1.01 -2.13 -11.85
C ASN A 89 -0.63 -2.55 -13.28
N VAL A 90 0.66 -2.64 -13.59
CA VAL A 90 1.16 -3.04 -14.92
C VAL A 90 0.80 -4.48 -15.22
N CYS A 91 0.92 -5.37 -14.24
CA CYS A 91 0.55 -6.78 -14.38
C CYS A 91 -0.95 -7.02 -14.29
N GLN A 92 -1.77 -6.01 -13.96
CA GLN A 92 -3.20 -6.16 -13.69
C GLN A 92 -3.48 -7.26 -12.64
N GLU A 93 -2.73 -7.24 -11.55
CA GLU A 93 -2.84 -8.20 -10.45
C GLU A 93 -3.00 -7.50 -9.10
N ARG A 94 -3.73 -8.15 -8.21
CA ARG A 94 -3.87 -7.74 -6.80
C ARG A 94 -2.74 -8.37 -5.99
N ILE A 95 -1.97 -7.53 -5.32
CA ILE A 95 -0.87 -7.95 -4.46
C ILE A 95 -1.27 -7.63 -3.02
N ASP A 96 -1.25 -8.65 -2.17
CA ASP A 96 -1.56 -8.48 -0.76
C ASP A 96 -0.55 -7.52 -0.10
N PRO A 97 -1.00 -6.39 0.48
CA PRO A 97 -0.14 -5.47 1.21
C PRO A 97 0.65 -6.14 2.32
N THR A 98 0.08 -7.14 3.00
CA THR A 98 0.75 -7.80 4.13
C THR A 98 1.98 -8.57 3.66
N LEU A 99 1.85 -9.29 2.54
CA LEU A 99 2.96 -9.96 1.87
C LEU A 99 4.04 -8.97 1.47
N ALA A 100 3.68 -7.85 0.84
CA ALA A 100 4.63 -6.83 0.42
C ALA A 100 5.37 -6.20 1.62
N MET A 101 4.67 -5.89 2.71
CA MET A 101 5.28 -5.36 3.94
C MET A 101 6.20 -6.37 4.61
N LEU A 102 5.81 -7.64 4.65
CA LEU A 102 6.60 -8.72 5.24
C LEU A 102 7.90 -8.95 4.44
N LEU A 103 7.79 -9.02 3.11
CA LEU A 103 8.95 -9.16 2.22
C LEU A 103 9.92 -7.98 2.33
N PHE A 104 9.40 -6.75 2.45
CA PHE A 104 10.25 -5.58 2.69
C PHE A 104 10.95 -5.67 4.05
N ASN A 105 10.22 -6.00 5.12
CA ASN A 105 10.81 -6.08 6.46
C ASN A 105 11.93 -7.12 6.51
N ILE A 106 11.71 -8.31 5.93
CA ILE A 106 12.77 -9.34 5.85
C ILE A 106 13.97 -8.82 5.08
N ALA A 107 13.77 -8.18 3.91
CA ALA A 107 14.86 -7.64 3.11
C ALA A 107 15.65 -6.54 3.85
N PHE A 108 14.96 -5.70 4.60
CA PHE A 108 15.57 -4.59 5.31
C PHE A 108 16.39 -5.06 6.52
N GLU A 109 15.86 -6.00 7.31
CA GLU A 109 16.59 -6.57 8.46
C GLU A 109 17.79 -7.41 7.99
N GLU A 110 17.59 -8.26 6.98
CA GLU A 110 18.64 -9.14 6.44
C GLU A 110 19.55 -8.48 5.39
N ARG A 111 19.45 -7.16 5.19
CA ARG A 111 20.16 -6.44 4.11
C ARG A 111 21.66 -6.70 4.14
N LEU A 112 22.28 -6.74 5.31
CA LEU A 112 23.72 -6.95 5.47
C LEU A 112 24.13 -8.38 5.12
N VAL A 113 23.29 -9.36 5.48
CA VAL A 113 23.50 -10.77 5.13
C VAL A 113 23.41 -10.95 3.63
N ILE A 114 22.42 -10.33 2.99
CA ILE A 114 22.27 -10.33 1.53
C ILE A 114 23.49 -9.65 0.87
N THR A 115 23.95 -8.49 1.39
CA THR A 115 25.17 -7.84 0.86
C THR A 115 26.41 -8.73 0.98
N ARG A 116 26.56 -9.48 2.08
CA ARG A 116 27.68 -10.42 2.26
C ARG A 116 27.65 -11.59 1.27
N MET A 117 26.50 -11.96 0.74
CA MET A 117 26.41 -12.96 -0.35
C MET A 117 27.06 -12.47 -1.65
N PHE A 118 27.19 -11.15 -1.84
CA PHE A 118 27.79 -10.53 -3.01
C PHE A 118 29.12 -9.84 -2.62
N PRO A 119 30.27 -10.54 -2.73
CA PRO A 119 31.54 -10.05 -2.20
C PRO A 119 32.00 -8.73 -2.83
N ASP A 120 31.65 -8.47 -4.09
CA ASP A 120 31.97 -7.20 -4.74
C ASP A 120 31.21 -6.03 -4.12
N MET A 121 29.93 -6.22 -3.77
CA MET A 121 29.14 -5.20 -3.08
C MET A 121 29.70 -4.93 -1.68
N ALA A 122 30.00 -5.99 -0.92
CA ALA A 122 30.59 -5.87 0.41
C ALA A 122 31.93 -5.08 0.37
N LYS A 123 32.84 -5.45 -0.53
CA LYS A 123 34.12 -4.75 -0.71
C LYS A 123 33.96 -3.27 -1.04
N THR A 124 32.97 -2.90 -1.86
CA THR A 124 32.75 -1.49 -2.18
C THR A 124 32.31 -0.67 -0.97
N LEU A 125 31.49 -1.25 -0.09
CA LEU A 125 31.01 -0.58 1.13
C LEU A 125 32.10 -0.54 2.21
N GLU A 126 32.81 -1.64 2.40
CA GLU A 126 33.96 -1.72 3.32
C GLU A 126 35.09 -0.77 2.90
N GLY A 127 35.38 -0.70 1.60
CA GLY A 127 36.36 0.22 1.04
C GLY A 127 35.96 1.69 1.24
N LEU A 128 34.68 2.00 1.08
CA LEU A 128 34.14 3.34 1.35
C LEU A 128 34.28 3.69 2.83
N ALA A 129 33.83 2.82 3.74
CA ALA A 129 33.92 3.03 5.19
C ALA A 129 35.37 3.15 5.68
N THR A 130 36.28 2.37 5.09
CA THR A 130 37.72 2.47 5.38
C THR A 130 38.28 3.80 4.89
N SER A 131 37.97 4.19 3.66
CA SER A 131 38.44 5.45 3.09
C SER A 131 37.94 6.67 3.87
N ASP A 132 36.68 6.66 4.31
CA ASP A 132 36.10 7.75 5.10
C ASP A 132 36.75 7.84 6.47
N TYR A 133 37.00 6.71 7.12
CA TYR A 133 37.70 6.69 8.41
C TYR A 133 39.12 7.23 8.31
N LEU A 134 39.87 6.86 7.26
CA LEU A 134 41.24 7.34 7.04
C LEU A 134 41.31 8.86 6.84
N LEU A 135 40.24 9.51 6.37
CA LEU A 135 40.19 10.97 6.20
C LEU A 135 40.14 11.72 7.53
N GLY A 136 39.48 11.15 8.55
CA GLY A 136 39.43 11.76 9.89
C GLY A 136 40.69 11.49 10.73
N ILE A 137 41.60 10.64 10.24
CA ILE A 137 42.89 10.37 10.89
C ILE A 137 43.88 11.49 10.55
N ASN A 138 44.22 12.31 11.54
CA ASN A 138 45.33 13.24 11.39
C ASN A 138 46.69 12.54 11.41
N ARG A 139 47.60 13.04 10.57
CA ARG A 139 49.03 12.68 10.62
C ARG A 139 49.63 13.36 11.84
N LEU A 140 50.10 12.56 12.80
CA LEU A 140 50.78 13.03 14.00
C LEU A 140 52.23 13.37 13.65
N ASP A 141 52.78 14.34 14.36
CA ASP A 141 54.23 14.54 14.43
C ASP A 141 54.88 13.28 15.03
N PRO A 142 55.96 12.74 14.44
CA PRO A 142 56.62 11.53 14.92
C PRO A 142 57.08 11.57 16.39
N SER A 143 57.18 12.75 17.00
CA SER A 143 57.53 12.95 18.41
C SER A 143 56.35 12.82 19.40
N LEU A 144 55.10 12.94 18.94
CA LEU A 144 53.91 12.92 19.80
C LEU A 144 53.50 11.55 20.39
N PRO A 145 53.70 10.39 19.74
CA PRO A 145 53.26 9.09 20.26
C PRO A 145 53.88 8.72 21.61
N GLU A 146 55.06 9.26 21.92
CA GLU A 146 55.76 9.06 23.19
C GLU A 146 55.13 9.85 24.35
N VAL A 147 54.47 10.97 24.04
CA VAL A 147 53.91 11.90 25.04
C VAL A 147 52.41 11.68 25.25
N SER A 148 51.67 11.30 24.20
CA SER A 148 50.25 10.96 24.30
C SER A 148 49.87 9.88 23.28
N PRO A 149 49.48 8.66 23.73
CA PRO A 149 49.04 7.59 22.85
C PRO A 149 47.61 7.81 22.29
N LEU A 150 46.92 8.88 22.73
CA LEU A 150 45.56 9.18 22.28
C LEU A 150 45.59 9.81 20.89
N ARG A 151 45.02 9.11 19.90
CA ARG A 151 44.84 9.62 18.54
C ARG A 151 43.49 10.33 18.43
N VAL A 152 43.53 11.61 18.09
CA VAL A 152 42.31 12.39 17.85
C VAL A 152 41.82 12.13 16.44
N TRP A 153 40.55 11.74 16.31
CA TRP A 153 39.83 11.70 15.04
C TRP A 153 39.12 13.04 14.84
N THR A 154 39.42 13.73 13.75
CA THR A 154 38.88 15.07 13.49
C THR A 154 37.71 15.04 12.53
N ALA A 155 36.77 15.97 12.72
CA ALA A 155 35.65 16.15 11.81
C ALA A 155 36.14 16.49 10.40
N HIS A 156 35.72 15.69 9.43
CA HIS A 156 35.94 15.91 8.01
C HIS A 156 34.61 16.00 7.27
N LYS A 157 34.64 16.54 6.05
CA LYS A 157 33.46 16.53 5.18
C LYS A 157 33.20 15.11 4.71
N LEU A 158 31.95 14.65 4.86
CA LEU A 158 31.53 13.33 4.38
C LEU A 158 31.86 13.18 2.89
N SER A 159 32.59 12.11 2.55
CA SER A 159 32.91 11.81 1.16
C SER A 159 31.62 11.50 0.39
N ASN A 160 31.55 11.92 -0.88
CA ASN A 160 30.42 11.55 -1.72
C ASN A 160 30.57 10.08 -2.15
N PRO A 161 29.62 9.20 -1.78
CA PRO A 161 29.66 7.80 -2.19
C PRO A 161 29.63 7.66 -3.71
N SER A 162 30.32 6.63 -4.21
CA SER A 162 30.21 6.23 -5.61
C SER A 162 28.78 5.73 -5.91
N LYS A 163 28.37 5.81 -7.18
CA LYS A 163 27.10 5.22 -7.64
C LYS A 163 26.99 3.73 -7.30
N SER A 164 28.11 3.02 -7.32
CA SER A 164 28.19 1.62 -6.93
C SER A 164 27.91 1.40 -5.43
N ALA A 165 28.36 2.29 -4.55
CA ALA A 165 28.10 2.18 -3.11
C ALA A 165 26.61 2.40 -2.78
N TYR A 166 25.95 3.36 -3.45
CA TYR A 166 24.51 3.51 -3.34
C TYR A 166 23.76 2.27 -3.82
N ALA A 167 24.16 1.71 -4.97
CA ALA A 167 23.56 0.49 -5.50
C ALA A 167 23.78 -0.72 -4.55
N ALA A 168 24.99 -0.90 -4.03
CA ALA A 168 25.34 -1.96 -3.09
C ALA A 168 24.52 -1.90 -1.78
N THR A 169 24.05 -0.71 -1.40
CA THR A 169 23.18 -0.52 -0.23
C THR A 169 21.70 -0.72 -0.55
N LEU A 170 21.22 -0.21 -1.69
CA LEU A 170 19.80 -0.23 -2.05
C LEU A 170 19.36 -1.58 -2.65
N LEU A 171 20.19 -2.22 -3.47
CA LEU A 171 19.84 -3.49 -4.15
C LEU A 171 19.44 -4.61 -3.17
N PRO A 172 20.14 -4.85 -2.05
CA PRO A 172 19.72 -5.82 -1.04
C PRO A 172 18.31 -5.54 -0.49
N VAL A 173 17.99 -4.27 -0.22
CA VAL A 173 16.68 -3.86 0.33
C VAL A 173 15.55 -4.10 -0.68
N PHE A 174 15.80 -3.85 -1.97
CA PHE A 174 14.82 -4.07 -3.04
C PHE A 174 14.86 -5.48 -3.64
N SER A 175 15.76 -6.35 -3.19
CA SER A 175 15.96 -7.70 -3.74
C SER A 175 14.69 -8.55 -3.70
N THR A 176 13.85 -8.37 -2.69
CA THR A 176 12.61 -9.15 -2.52
C THR A 176 11.52 -8.78 -3.53
N LEU A 177 11.69 -7.73 -4.34
CA LEU A 177 10.83 -7.49 -5.51
C LEU A 177 10.85 -8.67 -6.49
N VAL A 178 11.95 -9.43 -6.53
CA VAL A 178 12.02 -10.66 -7.34
C VAL A 178 10.98 -11.68 -6.87
N PHE A 179 10.78 -11.85 -5.57
CA PHE A 179 9.74 -12.74 -5.04
C PHE A 179 8.33 -12.25 -5.37
N VAL A 180 8.11 -10.93 -5.38
CA VAL A 180 6.83 -10.34 -5.82
C VAL A 180 6.57 -10.64 -7.30
N LEU A 181 7.59 -10.50 -8.16
CA LEU A 181 7.47 -10.82 -9.58
C LEU A 181 7.21 -12.32 -9.82
N VAL A 182 7.90 -13.18 -9.08
CA VAL A 182 7.66 -14.63 -9.12
C VAL A 182 6.24 -14.96 -8.64
N TYR A 183 5.78 -14.35 -7.55
CA TYR A 183 4.40 -14.51 -7.07
C TYR A 183 3.37 -14.13 -8.14
N VAL A 184 3.55 -12.98 -8.79
CA VAL A 184 2.69 -12.52 -9.89
C VAL A 184 2.74 -13.49 -11.07
N ALA A 185 3.93 -13.96 -11.46
CA ALA A 185 4.09 -14.91 -12.56
C ALA A 185 3.43 -16.28 -12.25
N LEU A 186 3.60 -16.78 -11.02
CA LEU A 186 2.95 -18.02 -10.57
C LEU A 186 1.43 -17.87 -10.55
N ARG A 187 0.91 -16.73 -10.08
CA ARG A 187 -0.54 -16.47 -10.08
C ARG A 187 -1.10 -16.43 -11.51
N LYS A 188 -0.41 -15.77 -12.43
CA LYS A 188 -0.82 -15.71 -13.84
C LYS A 188 -0.75 -17.05 -14.55
N THR A 189 0.33 -17.80 -14.34
CA THR A 189 0.46 -19.14 -14.91
C THR A 189 -0.61 -20.08 -14.34
N PHE A 190 -0.88 -20.02 -13.05
CA PHE A 190 -1.96 -20.80 -12.43
C PHE A 190 -3.34 -20.45 -13.01
N GLN A 191 -3.65 -19.16 -13.20
CA GLN A 191 -4.90 -18.74 -13.84
C GLN A 191 -5.02 -19.22 -15.29
N TYR A 192 -3.90 -19.29 -16.01
CA TYR A 192 -3.88 -19.78 -17.39
C TYR A 192 -4.10 -21.29 -17.47
N PHE A 193 -3.48 -22.08 -16.59
CA PHE A 193 -3.60 -23.54 -16.60
C PHE A 193 -4.90 -24.07 -15.97
N HIS A 194 -5.45 -23.36 -14.97
CA HIS A 194 -6.66 -23.76 -14.26
C HIS A 194 -7.71 -22.63 -14.26
N PRO A 195 -8.31 -22.31 -15.42
CA PRO A 195 -9.31 -21.24 -15.51
C PRO A 195 -10.54 -21.52 -14.63
N ASP A 196 -10.94 -22.79 -14.51
CA ASP A 196 -12.10 -23.20 -13.71
C ASP A 196 -11.89 -23.01 -12.20
N LEU A 197 -10.69 -23.32 -11.70
CA LEU A 197 -10.32 -23.11 -10.30
C LEU A 197 -10.04 -21.64 -10.02
N ALA A 198 -9.50 -20.89 -10.98
CA ALA A 198 -9.34 -19.45 -10.86
C ALA A 198 -10.70 -18.74 -10.78
N HIS A 199 -11.69 -19.18 -11.56
CA HIS A 199 -13.08 -18.71 -11.45
C HIS A 199 -13.70 -19.09 -10.10
N GLN A 200 -13.43 -20.28 -9.58
CA GLN A 200 -13.86 -20.67 -8.23
C GLN A 200 -13.16 -19.85 -7.16
N TRP A 201 -11.84 -19.72 -7.11
CA TRP A 201 -11.12 -18.86 -6.16
C TRP A 201 -11.53 -17.39 -6.23
N THR A 202 -11.97 -16.91 -7.40
CA THR A 202 -12.57 -15.56 -7.53
C THR A 202 -14.08 -15.50 -7.22
N MET A 203 -14.74 -16.64 -6.99
CA MET A 203 -16.16 -16.76 -6.60
C MET A 203 -16.39 -17.36 -5.19
N SER A 204 -15.40 -18.00 -4.57
CA SER A 204 -15.59 -18.85 -3.41
C SER A 204 -14.75 -18.42 -2.22
N THR A 205 -15.24 -17.38 -1.53
CA THR A 205 -15.28 -17.38 -0.07
C THR A 205 -16.72 -17.35 0.47
N SER A 206 -17.72 -17.75 -0.36
CA SER A 206 -19.11 -17.97 0.09
C SER A 206 -19.84 -19.17 -0.52
N SER A 207 -19.16 -20.13 -1.15
CA SER A 207 -19.80 -21.31 -1.76
C SER A 207 -19.16 -22.63 -1.34
N ALA A 208 -19.19 -22.96 -0.05
CA ALA A 208 -18.89 -24.32 0.42
C ALA A 208 -20.16 -25.20 0.60
N ARG A 209 -21.36 -24.71 0.27
CA ARG A 209 -22.61 -25.51 0.36
C ARG A 209 -23.64 -25.11 -0.69
N SER A 210 -23.38 -25.38 -1.97
CA SER A 210 -24.45 -25.42 -2.99
C SER A 210 -24.06 -26.19 -4.24
N SER A 211 -23.25 -27.25 -4.11
CA SER A 211 -22.99 -28.19 -5.20
C SER A 211 -24.12 -29.21 -5.34
N LEU A 212 -25.37 -28.76 -5.50
CA LEU A 212 -26.48 -29.65 -5.88
C LEU A 212 -27.71 -28.91 -6.45
N SER A 213 -27.53 -28.03 -7.44
CA SER A 213 -28.63 -27.65 -8.34
C SER A 213 -28.14 -26.85 -9.55
N SER A 214 -27.49 -27.51 -10.51
CA SER A 214 -27.23 -26.91 -11.83
C SER A 214 -27.77 -27.84 -12.92
N HIS A 215 -29.09 -27.92 -13.00
CA HIS A 215 -29.76 -28.63 -14.10
C HIS A 215 -31.12 -28.03 -14.42
N PHE A 216 -31.22 -26.71 -14.61
CA PHE A 216 -32.31 -26.15 -15.42
C PHE A 216 -32.03 -24.71 -15.87
N SER A 217 -32.44 -24.41 -17.09
CA SER A 217 -32.41 -23.12 -17.82
C SER A 217 -31.04 -22.56 -18.20
N SER A 218 -30.79 -22.03 -19.38
CA SER A 218 -31.35 -22.13 -20.74
C SER A 218 -30.50 -21.16 -21.55
N ARG A 219 -29.61 -21.70 -22.38
CA ARG A 219 -29.31 -21.27 -23.76
C ARG A 219 -29.95 -19.92 -24.18
N ASN A 220 -29.25 -18.83 -23.88
CA ASN A 220 -29.21 -17.62 -24.68
C ASN A 220 -27.80 -17.03 -24.53
N SER A 221 -26.98 -17.36 -25.52
CA SER A 221 -25.65 -16.84 -25.77
C SER A 221 -25.75 -15.40 -26.26
N GLU A 222 -25.81 -14.47 -25.32
CA GLU A 222 -25.20 -13.15 -25.48
C GLU A 222 -23.89 -13.18 -24.70
N VAL A 223 -22.79 -13.03 -25.44
CA VAL A 223 -21.40 -12.79 -25.01
C VAL A 223 -21.26 -12.55 -23.51
N ASP A 224 -20.49 -13.41 -22.83
CA ASP A 224 -20.06 -13.35 -21.42
C ASP A 224 -19.55 -11.96 -20.99
N ARG A 225 -20.45 -11.00 -20.85
CA ARG A 225 -20.24 -9.81 -20.05
C ARG A 225 -20.42 -10.26 -18.61
N PRO A 226 -19.44 -10.05 -17.72
CA PRO A 226 -19.65 -10.31 -16.30
C PRO A 226 -20.87 -9.47 -15.89
N LYS A 227 -21.98 -10.13 -15.49
CA LYS A 227 -23.18 -9.42 -15.04
C LYS A 227 -22.77 -8.46 -13.92
N LEU A 228 -22.76 -7.18 -14.25
CA LEU A 228 -22.40 -6.11 -13.32
C LEU A 228 -23.44 -6.05 -12.22
N THR A 229 -23.00 -5.79 -11.00
CA THR A 229 -23.91 -5.55 -9.87
C THR A 229 -24.65 -4.23 -10.07
N GLN A 230 -25.81 -4.08 -9.46
CA GLN A 230 -26.56 -2.80 -9.51
C GLN A 230 -25.73 -1.63 -8.98
N PHE A 231 -24.83 -1.89 -8.01
CA PHE A 231 -23.84 -0.92 -7.55
C PHE A 231 -22.86 -0.49 -8.66
N GLU A 232 -22.31 -1.43 -9.42
CA GLU A 232 -21.38 -1.15 -10.53
C GLU A 232 -22.09 -0.39 -11.66
N ILE A 233 -23.36 -0.71 -11.93
CA ILE A 233 -24.19 -0.01 -12.92
C ILE A 233 -24.49 1.42 -12.48
N ALA A 234 -24.90 1.62 -11.22
CA ALA A 234 -25.27 2.93 -10.70
C ALA A 234 -24.05 3.86 -10.47
N SER A 235 -22.93 3.31 -10.00
CA SER A 235 -21.72 4.09 -9.71
C SER A 235 -20.75 4.21 -10.89
N GLY A 236 -20.90 3.37 -11.91
CA GLY A 236 -19.98 3.27 -13.04
C GLY A 236 -18.59 2.72 -12.69
N ILE A 237 -18.40 2.19 -11.48
CA ILE A 237 -17.11 1.70 -10.99
C ILE A 237 -17.15 0.19 -10.87
N GLU A 238 -16.28 -0.48 -11.62
CA GLU A 238 -16.11 -1.93 -11.53
C GLU A 238 -15.37 -2.30 -10.23
N LEU A 239 -16.00 -3.11 -9.39
CA LEU A 239 -15.43 -3.57 -8.13
C LEU A 239 -14.19 -4.46 -8.37
N ARG A 240 -14.13 -5.10 -9.54
CA ARG A 240 -13.08 -6.05 -9.90
C ARG A 240 -11.83 -5.39 -10.51
N ALA A 241 -11.95 -4.28 -11.22
CA ALA A 241 -10.87 -3.68 -12.01
C ALA A 241 -9.83 -2.87 -11.21
N ARG A 242 -9.72 -3.08 -9.89
CA ARG A 242 -8.65 -2.51 -9.07
C ARG A 242 -7.47 -3.47 -8.98
N PHE A 243 -6.31 -2.95 -9.37
CA PHE A 243 -5.03 -3.63 -9.39
C PHE A 243 -4.02 -2.91 -8.48
N GLY A 244 -2.86 -3.50 -8.26
CA GLY A 244 -1.84 -2.96 -7.37
C GLY A 244 -1.90 -3.54 -5.97
N ILE A 245 -1.52 -2.74 -4.97
CA ILE A 245 -1.57 -3.17 -3.56
C ILE A 245 -3.01 -3.04 -3.06
N VAL A 246 -3.71 -4.16 -3.08
CA VAL A 246 -5.09 -4.31 -2.63
C VAL A 246 -5.20 -5.73 -2.08
N THR A 247 -5.75 -5.87 -0.88
CA THR A 247 -6.07 -7.18 -0.29
C THR A 247 -7.13 -7.92 -1.11
N ASP A 248 -7.01 -9.24 -1.23
CA ASP A 248 -8.00 -10.10 -1.87
C ASP A 248 -9.23 -10.30 -0.97
N TYR A 249 -10.11 -9.30 -0.91
CA TYR A 249 -11.45 -9.42 -0.32
C TYR A 249 -12.47 -9.95 -1.33
N ASP A 250 -13.52 -10.59 -0.81
CA ASP A 250 -14.72 -10.93 -1.56
C ASP A 250 -15.44 -9.65 -1.99
N ASN A 251 -15.30 -9.29 -3.26
CA ASN A 251 -15.99 -8.11 -3.80
C ASN A 251 -17.49 -8.36 -4.00
N TYR A 252 -17.92 -9.62 -4.04
CA TYR A 252 -19.29 -10.02 -4.39
C TYR A 252 -19.86 -11.04 -3.41
N VAL A 253 -21.16 -10.92 -3.13
CA VAL A 253 -21.93 -11.91 -2.38
C VAL A 253 -23.03 -12.46 -3.27
N HIS A 254 -23.18 -13.79 -3.31
CA HIS A 254 -24.24 -14.43 -4.08
C HIS A 254 -25.41 -14.81 -3.17
N ILE A 255 -26.57 -14.19 -3.38
CA ILE A 255 -27.80 -14.49 -2.64
C ILE A 255 -28.85 -14.92 -3.65
N LYS A 256 -29.39 -16.14 -3.48
CA LYS A 256 -30.47 -16.70 -4.33
C LYS A 256 -30.16 -16.63 -5.84
N GLY A 257 -28.91 -16.89 -6.23
CA GLY A 257 -28.49 -16.90 -7.64
C GLY A 257 -28.24 -15.51 -8.26
N MET A 258 -28.43 -14.43 -7.50
CA MET A 258 -28.10 -13.06 -7.93
C MET A 258 -26.77 -12.60 -7.31
N LYS A 259 -26.04 -11.75 -8.02
CA LYS A 259 -24.73 -11.21 -7.64
C LYS A 259 -24.90 -9.83 -7.03
N PHE A 260 -24.43 -9.67 -5.79
CA PHE A 260 -24.53 -8.45 -5.00
C PHE A 260 -23.15 -7.90 -4.65
N ALA A 261 -23.07 -6.59 -4.40
CA ALA A 261 -21.82 -5.96 -3.97
C ALA A 261 -21.60 -6.26 -2.48
N SER A 262 -20.45 -6.84 -2.16
CA SER A 262 -20.04 -7.02 -0.76
C SER A 262 -19.76 -5.66 -0.10
N ALA A 263 -19.96 -5.57 1.21
CA ALA A 263 -19.53 -4.43 2.01
C ALA A 263 -18.05 -4.08 1.79
N ASP A 264 -17.20 -5.11 1.68
CA ASP A 264 -15.77 -4.95 1.41
C ASP A 264 -15.51 -4.42 0.00
N GLY A 265 -16.27 -4.89 -1.00
CA GLY A 265 -16.22 -4.38 -2.37
C GLY A 265 -16.58 -2.90 -2.47
N VAL A 266 -17.66 -2.49 -1.79
CA VAL A 266 -18.10 -1.08 -1.76
C VAL A 266 -17.05 -0.19 -1.08
N HIS A 267 -16.53 -0.62 0.08
CA HIS A 267 -15.51 0.12 0.81
C HIS A 267 -14.17 0.20 0.05
N THR A 268 -13.70 -0.91 -0.51
CA THR A 268 -12.47 -0.97 -1.34
C THR A 268 -12.60 -0.16 -2.63
N SER A 269 -13.83 0.09 -3.09
CA SER A 269 -14.10 0.98 -4.22
C SER A 269 -14.12 2.46 -3.83
N GLY A 270 -14.00 2.77 -2.53
CA GLY A 270 -13.94 4.12 -2.01
C GLY A 270 -15.30 4.72 -1.72
N PHE A 271 -16.34 3.90 -1.50
CA PHE A 271 -17.66 4.37 -1.08
C PHE A 271 -18.01 3.90 0.32
N VAL A 272 -18.85 4.67 1.00
CA VAL A 272 -19.42 4.33 2.30
C VAL A 272 -20.92 4.64 2.26
N ILE A 273 -21.71 3.79 2.92
CA ILE A 273 -23.15 4.00 3.05
C ILE A 273 -23.40 4.74 4.37
N ALA A 274 -24.03 5.90 4.30
CA ALA A 274 -24.46 6.71 5.43
C ALA A 274 -25.96 6.46 5.71
N ASN A 275 -26.26 6.08 6.94
CA ASN A 275 -27.59 5.80 7.49
C ASN A 275 -28.47 4.87 6.61
N SER A 276 -27.88 3.94 5.86
CA SER A 276 -28.58 3.08 4.89
C SER A 276 -29.43 3.83 3.84
N LYS A 277 -29.18 5.13 3.65
CA LYS A 277 -29.95 6.02 2.76
C LYS A 277 -29.09 6.68 1.69
N PHE A 278 -27.81 6.88 1.96
CA PHE A 278 -26.92 7.62 1.07
C PHE A 278 -25.64 6.84 0.83
N LEU A 279 -25.28 6.67 -0.42
CA LEU A 279 -23.99 6.13 -0.84
C LEU A 279 -23.08 7.31 -1.21
N ILE A 280 -22.03 7.48 -0.40
CA ILE A 280 -21.15 8.65 -0.42
C ILE A 280 -19.73 8.20 -0.77
N GLN A 281 -19.05 8.95 -1.63
CA GLN A 281 -17.64 8.71 -1.87
C GLN A 281 -16.80 9.13 -0.64
N THR A 282 -15.86 8.28 -0.24
CA THR A 282 -14.99 8.46 0.93
C THR A 282 -14.19 9.76 0.86
N SER A 283 -13.77 10.18 -0.34
CA SER A 283 -13.07 11.45 -0.58
C SER A 283 -13.93 12.69 -0.34
N ASP A 284 -15.25 12.55 -0.45
CA ASP A 284 -16.19 13.66 -0.39
C ASP A 284 -16.82 13.83 0.98
N LEU A 285 -16.56 12.91 1.92
CA LEU A 285 -17.06 12.95 3.29
C LEU A 285 -16.60 14.22 4.05
N ILE A 286 -15.32 14.60 3.90
CA ILE A 286 -14.77 15.84 4.49
C ILE A 286 -15.38 17.09 3.82
N PRO A 287 -15.39 17.21 2.48
CA PRO A 287 -16.10 18.29 1.78
C PRO A 287 -17.56 18.46 2.21
N ILE A 288 -18.34 17.38 2.36
CA ILE A 288 -19.74 17.46 2.79
C ILE A 288 -19.84 18.04 4.21
N LEU A 289 -18.98 17.57 5.12
CA LEU A 289 -18.95 18.07 6.50
C LEU A 289 -18.61 19.57 6.53
N LEU A 290 -17.64 20.01 5.72
CA LEU A 290 -17.31 21.42 5.58
C LEU A 290 -18.47 22.24 5.01
N ILE A 291 -19.11 21.79 3.92
CA ILE A 291 -20.25 22.47 3.30
C ILE A 291 -21.41 22.66 4.29
N ASN A 292 -21.70 21.63 5.09
CA ASN A 292 -22.73 21.70 6.12
C ASN A 292 -22.35 22.59 7.32
N THR A 293 -21.05 22.73 7.62
CA THR A 293 -20.57 23.54 8.75
C THR A 293 -20.48 25.02 8.39
N THR A 294 -19.96 25.34 7.19
CA THR A 294 -19.76 26.72 6.74
C THR A 294 -20.95 27.27 5.97
N CYS A 295 -21.94 26.43 5.65
CA CYS A 295 -23.05 26.75 4.75
C CYS A 295 -22.60 27.26 3.36
N MET A 296 -21.36 26.97 2.94
CA MET A 296 -20.77 27.44 1.68
C MET A 296 -20.33 26.27 0.80
N ARG A 297 -20.62 26.35 -0.51
CA ARG A 297 -20.28 25.30 -1.47
C ARG A 297 -18.87 25.48 -2.04
N TYR A 298 -17.89 24.79 -1.45
CA TYR A 298 -16.50 24.80 -1.95
C TYR A 298 -16.24 23.81 -3.08
N LYS A 299 -17.03 22.73 -3.17
CA LYS A 299 -16.89 21.67 -4.17
C LYS A 299 -18.27 21.14 -4.55
N ASN A 300 -18.47 20.79 -5.81
CA ASN A 300 -19.66 20.05 -6.25
C ASN A 300 -19.50 18.59 -5.83
N VAL A 301 -20.36 18.13 -4.92
CA VAL A 301 -20.34 16.76 -4.40
C VAL A 301 -21.62 16.05 -4.82
N TYR A 302 -21.47 14.84 -5.34
CA TYR A 302 -22.58 14.00 -5.78
C TYR A 302 -22.74 12.80 -4.85
N VAL A 303 -23.98 12.49 -4.49
CA VAL A 303 -24.32 11.36 -3.62
C VAL A 303 -25.46 10.56 -4.25
N TYR A 304 -25.40 9.24 -4.12
CA TYR A 304 -26.45 8.35 -4.61
C TYR A 304 -27.39 8.00 -3.47
N GLU A 305 -28.68 7.99 -3.74
CA GLU A 305 -29.67 7.54 -2.76
C GLU A 305 -29.76 6.01 -2.79
N VAL A 306 -29.86 5.41 -1.61
CA VAL A 306 -30.02 3.98 -1.41
C VAL A 306 -31.45 3.73 -0.96
N ASP A 307 -32.19 2.95 -1.76
CA ASP A 307 -33.55 2.53 -1.46
C ASP A 307 -33.54 1.04 -1.05
N GLY A 308 -33.49 0.80 0.26
CA GLY A 308 -33.30 -0.52 0.84
C GLY A 308 -31.97 -1.12 0.42
N ASN A 309 -32.00 -2.06 -0.53
CA ASN A 309 -30.80 -2.72 -1.03
C ASN A 309 -30.33 -2.21 -2.41
N LYS A 310 -31.14 -1.37 -3.07
CA LYS A 310 -30.84 -0.86 -4.41
C LYS A 310 -30.24 0.53 -4.35
N VAL A 311 -29.25 0.80 -5.19
CA VAL A 311 -28.70 2.14 -5.39
C VAL A 311 -29.42 2.79 -6.55
N LYS A 312 -29.95 4.01 -6.37
CA LYS A 312 -30.53 4.78 -7.48
C LYS A 312 -29.42 5.21 -8.43
N GLU A 313 -29.67 5.08 -9.74
CA GLU A 313 -28.70 5.43 -10.80
C GLU A 313 -28.49 6.96 -10.91
N THR A 314 -29.41 7.77 -10.39
CA THR A 314 -29.32 9.23 -10.44
C THR A 314 -28.53 9.78 -9.26
N ALA A 315 -27.39 10.39 -9.53
CA ALA A 315 -26.60 11.09 -8.54
C ALA A 315 -27.24 12.45 -8.18
N GLN A 316 -27.41 12.72 -6.89
CA GLN A 316 -27.94 13.97 -6.37
C GLN A 316 -26.80 14.92 -5.97
N LEU A 317 -26.87 16.17 -6.44
CA LEU A 317 -25.94 17.22 -6.01
C LEU A 317 -26.30 17.68 -4.58
N ILE A 318 -25.31 17.70 -3.69
CA ILE A 318 -25.52 18.15 -2.32
C ILE A 318 -25.51 19.68 -2.23
N TYR A 319 -26.53 20.20 -1.56
CA TYR A 319 -26.63 21.59 -1.14
C TYR A 319 -26.38 21.72 0.37
N PRO A 320 -25.96 22.90 0.86
CA PRO A 320 -25.86 23.18 2.29
C PRO A 320 -27.19 22.83 3.00
N GLY A 321 -27.13 21.97 4.02
CA GLY A 321 -28.30 21.54 4.79
C GLY A 321 -29.12 20.40 4.16
N ALA A 322 -28.71 19.83 3.02
CA ALA A 322 -29.43 18.71 2.39
C ALA A 322 -29.33 17.39 3.18
N ILE A 323 -28.24 17.18 3.92
CA ILE A 323 -28.04 15.98 4.76
C ILE A 323 -27.85 16.43 6.21
N PRO A 324 -28.74 16.04 7.15
CA PRO A 324 -28.58 16.37 8.56
C PRO A 324 -27.41 15.59 9.16
N TYR A 325 -26.71 16.19 10.14
CA TYR A 325 -25.58 15.54 10.81
C TYR A 325 -25.94 14.18 11.42
N SER A 326 -27.18 14.02 11.91
CA SER A 326 -27.70 12.76 12.42
C SER A 326 -27.64 11.61 11.40
N ASP A 327 -27.73 11.93 10.10
CA ASP A 327 -27.70 10.96 9.01
C ASP A 327 -26.28 10.72 8.46
N MET A 328 -25.31 11.58 8.79
CA MET A 328 -23.92 11.42 8.34
C MET A 328 -23.07 10.51 9.24
N PHE A 329 -23.31 10.54 10.56
CA PHE A 329 -22.50 9.80 11.54
C PHE A 329 -22.75 8.28 11.63
N PRO A 330 -23.98 7.75 11.43
CA PRO A 330 -24.17 6.31 11.37
C PRO A 330 -23.71 5.79 10.00
N LEU A 331 -22.40 5.60 9.84
CA LEU A 331 -21.81 4.96 8.67
C LEU A 331 -21.96 3.45 8.83
N ASN A 332 -22.93 2.87 8.12
CA ASN A 332 -23.23 1.44 8.22
C ASN A 332 -22.80 0.75 6.93
N LEU A 333 -22.22 -0.45 7.05
CA LEU A 333 -21.99 -1.31 5.91
C LEU A 333 -23.06 -2.39 5.91
N GLN A 334 -24.24 -2.05 5.40
CA GLN A 334 -25.19 -3.07 5.02
C GLN A 334 -24.78 -3.65 3.66
N ILE A 335 -24.89 -4.97 3.54
CA ILE A 335 -24.77 -5.64 2.24
C ILE A 335 -25.85 -5.03 1.36
N LEU A 336 -25.46 -4.46 0.23
CA LEU A 336 -26.39 -4.05 -0.82
C LEU A 336 -26.84 -5.34 -1.52
N VAL A 337 -27.87 -5.99 -0.95
CA VAL A 337 -28.59 -7.17 -1.50
C VAL A 337 -29.60 -6.74 -2.57
#